data_AF-A0A401U8C3-F1
#
_entry.id   AF-A0A401U8C3-F1
#
_cell.length_a   1.000
_cell.length_b   1.000
_cell.length_c   1.000
_cell.angle_alpha   90.00
_cell.angle_beta   90.00
_cell.angle_gamma   90.00
#
_symmetry.space_group_name_H-M   'P 1'
#
loop_
_entity.id
_entity.type
_entity.pdbx_description
1 polymer ?
#
loop_
_entity_poly.entity_id
_entity_poly.type
_entity_poly.pdbx_seq_one_letter_code
_entity_poly.pdbx_strand_id
1 'polypeptide(L)'
;MAKGEKISKLKARKWVNNYKKKHGKDKNFLSSMLFDKHIVLKMLHEDKCEGLRIYNALDDEGKIHFVLVGTDANGNNIMPPSEEYSARTIDESPDGESILINNGLPCPFACPDDDL
;
A
#
# COMPACT_ATOMS: atom_id res chain seq x y z
N MET A 1 0.49 21.96 -4.43
CA MET A 1 0.88 21.20 -5.64
C MET A 1 0.22 19.82 -5.56
N ALA A 2 -0.36 19.32 -6.65
CA ALA A 2 -0.98 17.99 -6.65
C ALA A 2 0.09 16.91 -6.50
N LYS A 3 -0.02 16.05 -5.49
CA LYS A 3 0.89 14.93 -5.25
C LYS A 3 0.41 13.70 -6.07
N GLY A 4 0.51 13.79 -7.41
CA GLY A 4 0.13 12.73 -8.36
C GLY A 4 -0.49 13.23 -9.68
N GLU A 5 -0.42 12.43 -10.74
CA GLU A 5 -1.03 12.72 -12.05
C GLU A 5 -1.87 11.55 -12.57
N LYS A 6 -2.95 11.85 -13.31
CA LYS A 6 -3.72 10.82 -14.01
C LYS A 6 -2.91 10.29 -15.20
N ILE A 7 -2.83 8.97 -15.34
CA ILE A 7 -2.20 8.30 -16.49
C ILE A 7 -3.24 7.58 -17.35
N SER A 8 -2.91 7.36 -18.62
CA SER A 8 -3.79 6.59 -19.52
C SER A 8 -3.73 5.08 -19.25
N LYS A 9 -4.82 4.36 -19.55
CA LYS A 9 -4.90 2.89 -19.42
C LYS A 9 -3.75 2.19 -20.16
N LEU A 10 -3.42 2.63 -21.36
CA LEU A 10 -2.32 2.06 -22.16
C LEU A 10 -0.95 2.26 -21.49
N LYS A 11 -0.72 3.43 -20.87
CA LYS A 11 0.53 3.73 -20.16
C LYS A 11 0.64 2.87 -18.89
N ALA A 12 -0.44 2.77 -18.11
CA ALA A 12 -0.51 1.91 -16.93
C ALA A 12 -0.19 0.45 -17.28
N ARG A 13 -0.89 -0.12 -18.27
CA ARG A 13 -0.67 -1.49 -18.77
C ARG A 13 0.75 -1.75 -19.20
N LYS A 14 1.32 -0.83 -19.98
CA LYS A 14 2.70 -0.95 -20.47
C LYS A 14 3.69 -1.03 -19.30
N TRP A 15 3.51 -0.19 -18.28
CA TRP A 15 4.41 -0.15 -17.12
C TRP A 15 4.30 -1.40 -16.25
N VAL A 16 3.08 -1.85 -15.94
CA VAL A 16 2.85 -3.10 -15.20
C VAL A 16 3.44 -4.30 -15.93
N ASN A 17 3.21 -4.40 -17.25
CA ASN A 17 3.77 -5.48 -18.07
C ASN A 17 5.30 -5.46 -18.14
N ASN A 18 5.92 -4.28 -18.21
CA ASN A 18 7.37 -4.17 -18.18
C ASN A 18 7.95 -4.68 -16.85
N TYR A 19 7.29 -4.35 -15.72
CA TYR A 19 7.67 -4.84 -14.41
C TYR A 19 7.51 -6.36 -14.30
N LYS A 20 6.34 -6.90 -14.67
CA LYS A 20 6.06 -8.35 -14.73
C LYS A 20 7.08 -9.09 -15.61
N LYS A 21 7.43 -8.57 -16.79
CA LYS A 21 8.42 -9.19 -17.69
C LYS A 21 9.84 -9.22 -17.10
N LYS A 22 10.21 -8.17 -16.37
CA LYS A 22 11.56 -8.04 -15.79
C LYS A 22 11.72 -8.86 -14.50
N HIS A 23 10.69 -8.90 -13.66
CA HIS A 23 10.75 -9.41 -12.29
C HIS A 23 9.87 -10.64 -12.03
N GLY A 24 9.04 -11.06 -12.99
CA GLY A 24 8.07 -12.16 -12.79
C GLY A 24 8.67 -13.55 -12.55
N LYS A 25 10.00 -13.69 -12.62
CA LYS A 25 10.74 -14.91 -12.27
C LYS A 25 11.47 -14.81 -10.93
N ASP A 26 11.40 -13.65 -10.26
CA ASP A 26 12.04 -13.42 -8.97
C ASP A 26 11.31 -14.25 -7.90
N LYS A 27 12.08 -14.88 -7.00
CA LYS A 27 11.54 -15.81 -5.98
C LYS A 27 10.41 -15.21 -5.14
N ASN A 28 10.47 -13.90 -4.88
CA ASN A 28 9.52 -13.16 -4.05
C ASN A 28 8.78 -12.09 -4.87
N PHE A 29 8.55 -12.34 -6.16
CA PHE A 29 7.85 -11.41 -7.04
C PHE A 29 6.47 -11.03 -6.49
N LEU A 30 6.25 -9.73 -6.29
CA LEU A 30 4.96 -9.16 -5.95
C LEU A 30 4.55 -8.18 -7.05
N SER A 31 3.48 -8.50 -7.79
CA SER A 31 2.96 -7.59 -8.82
C SER A 31 2.19 -6.42 -8.22
N SER A 32 1.33 -6.70 -7.24
CA SER A 32 0.42 -5.72 -6.62
C SER A 32 -0.20 -6.29 -5.36
N MET A 33 -0.71 -5.41 -4.50
CA MET A 33 -1.57 -5.74 -3.35
C MET A 33 -2.87 -4.96 -3.44
N LEU A 34 -3.96 -5.62 -3.08
CA LEU A 34 -5.28 -5.02 -2.92
C LEU A 34 -5.45 -4.57 -1.47
N PHE A 35 -5.89 -3.33 -1.28
CA PHE A 35 -6.28 -2.78 0.01
C PHE A 35 -7.77 -2.44 -0.04
N ASP A 36 -8.49 -2.84 1.00
CA ASP A 36 -9.92 -2.61 1.06
C ASP A 36 -10.25 -1.12 1.13
N LYS A 37 -11.32 -0.72 0.43
CA LYS A 37 -11.80 0.66 0.41
C LYS A 37 -12.02 1.21 1.81
N HIS A 38 -12.66 0.43 2.70
CA HIS A 38 -12.98 0.87 4.06
C HIS A 38 -11.71 1.22 4.84
N ILE A 39 -10.70 0.38 4.71
CA ILE A 39 -9.41 0.53 5.37
C ILE A 39 -8.67 1.78 4.86
N VAL A 40 -8.60 1.96 3.54
CA VAL A 40 -7.97 3.14 2.92
C VAL A 40 -8.70 4.43 3.33
N LEU A 41 -10.03 4.42 3.32
CA LEU A 41 -10.81 5.59 3.74
C LEU A 41 -10.64 5.91 5.22
N LYS A 42 -10.58 4.90 6.09
CA LYS A 42 -10.33 5.08 7.53
C LYS A 42 -9.01 5.83 7.75
N MET A 43 -7.92 5.42 7.08
CA MET A 43 -6.65 6.15 7.13
C MET A 43 -6.74 7.60 6.61
N LEU A 44 -7.49 7.80 5.52
CA LEU A 44 -7.64 9.13 4.91
C LEU A 44 -8.57 10.05 5.71
N HIS A 45 -9.38 9.50 6.62
CA HIS A 45 -10.25 10.27 7.51
C HIS A 45 -9.56 10.67 8.82
N GLU A 46 -8.36 10.15 9.10
CA GLU A 46 -7.55 10.58 10.25
C GLU A 46 -7.25 12.08 10.19
N ASP A 47 -7.26 12.72 11.37
CA ASP A 47 -6.97 14.15 11.46
C ASP A 47 -5.59 14.44 10.88
N LYS A 48 -5.51 15.47 10.03
CA LYS A 48 -4.31 15.92 9.29
C LYS A 48 -3.80 14.98 8.19
N CYS A 49 -4.50 13.90 7.85
CA CYS A 49 -4.12 13.05 6.72
C CYS A 49 -4.54 13.66 5.38
N GLU A 50 -3.55 14.00 4.56
CA GLU A 50 -3.72 14.66 3.25
C GLU A 50 -3.32 13.75 2.08
N GLY A 51 -2.90 12.52 2.37
CA GLY A 51 -2.50 11.55 1.36
C GLY A 51 -1.85 10.32 1.94
N LEU A 52 -1.49 9.39 1.06
CA LEU A 52 -0.83 8.13 1.41
C LEU A 52 0.54 8.03 0.75
N ARG A 53 1.49 7.49 1.51
CA ARG A 53 2.78 7.01 1.01
C ARG A 53 2.80 5.49 1.06
N ILE A 54 3.30 4.87 0.00
CA ILE A 54 3.38 3.41 -0.13
C ILE A 54 4.86 3.03 -0.17
N TYR A 55 5.28 2.18 0.76
CA TYR A 55 6.64 1.66 0.84
C TYR A 55 6.69 0.20 0.40
N ASN A 56 7.75 -0.19 -0.31
CA ASN A 56 8.12 -1.59 -0.41
C ASN A 56 8.78 -2.01 0.91
N ALA A 57 8.33 -3.12 1.50
CA ALA A 57 8.87 -3.70 2.71
C ALA A 57 9.22 -5.16 2.48
N LEU A 58 10.08 -5.70 3.35
CA LEU A 58 10.34 -7.14 3.45
C LEU A 58 9.87 -7.58 4.84
N ASP A 59 9.16 -8.71 4.91
CA ASP A 59 8.93 -9.38 6.19
C ASP A 59 10.16 -10.21 6.61
N ASP A 60 10.05 -10.86 7.77
CA ASP A 60 11.12 -11.68 8.35
C ASP A 60 11.47 -12.90 7.48
N GLU A 61 10.58 -13.32 6.58
CA GLU A 61 10.79 -14.40 5.62
C GLU A 61 11.36 -13.88 4.27
N GLY A 62 11.58 -12.57 4.15
CA GLY A 62 12.10 -11.89 2.96
C GLY A 62 11.06 -11.71 1.85
N LYS A 63 9.77 -11.89 2.13
CA LYS A 63 8.67 -11.66 1.18
C LYS A 63 8.38 -10.17 1.06
N ILE A 64 8.14 -9.71 -0.16
CA ILE A 64 7.83 -8.31 -0.44
C ILE A 64 6.39 -8.00 0.01
N HIS A 65 6.22 -6.86 0.68
CA HIS A 65 4.92 -6.29 1.05
C HIS A 65 4.86 -4.79 0.72
N PHE A 66 3.65 -4.23 0.74
CA PHE A 66 3.41 -2.80 0.65
C PHE A 66 2.87 -2.27 1.99
N VAL A 67 3.57 -1.28 2.54
CA VAL A 67 3.14 -0.58 3.75
C VAL A 67 2.58 0.78 3.37
N LEU A 68 1.31 1.02 3.71
CA LEU A 68 0.64 2.31 3.56
C LEU A 68 0.86 3.15 4.81
N VAL A 69 1.22 4.43 4.62
CA VAL A 69 1.47 5.40 5.67
C VAL A 69 0.75 6.71 5.34
N GLY A 70 -0.02 7.26 6.28
CA GLY A 70 -0.64 8.57 6.14
C GLY A 70 0.41 9.69 6.05
N THR A 71 0.13 10.74 5.28
CA THR A 71 1.01 11.92 5.18
C THR A 71 0.26 13.22 5.46
N ASP A 72 0.95 14.18 6.07
CA ASP A 72 0.40 15.51 6.33
C ASP A 72 0.42 16.43 5.08
N ALA A 73 -0.10 17.66 5.23
CA ALA A 73 -0.11 18.67 4.17
C ALA A 73 1.29 18.96 3.61
N ASN A 74 2.33 18.92 4.46
CA ASN A 74 3.71 19.13 4.10
C ASN A 74 4.36 17.89 3.45
N GLY A 75 3.68 16.73 3.51
CA GLY A 75 4.15 15.45 3.00
C GLY A 75 5.00 14.66 3.99
N ASN A 76 5.03 15.05 5.27
CA ASN A 76 5.66 14.26 6.32
C ASN A 76 4.79 13.04 6.64
N ASN A 77 5.41 11.93 7.04
CA ASN A 77 4.68 10.76 7.50
C ASN A 77 4.02 11.05 8.84
N ILE A 78 2.76 10.65 8.99
CA ILE A 78 2.08 10.60 10.27
C ILE A 78 2.43 9.25 10.88
N MET A 79 3.08 9.25 12.04
CA MET A 79 3.47 8.04 12.75
C MET A 79 2.68 7.93 14.06
N PRO A 80 2.34 6.71 14.50
CA PRO A 80 1.76 6.52 15.82
C PRO A 80 2.73 7.03 16.92
N PRO A 81 2.21 7.56 18.04
CA PRO A 81 3.01 8.23 19.06
C PRO A 81 3.92 7.29 19.89
N SER A 82 3.75 5.97 19.79
CA SER A 82 4.62 4.99 20.45
C SER A 82 4.68 3.67 19.67
N GLU A 83 5.74 2.89 19.89
CA GLU A 83 5.91 1.58 19.24
C GLU A 83 4.87 0.55 19.70
N GLU A 84 4.31 0.68 20.91
CA GLU A 84 3.28 -0.22 21.44
C GLU A 84 1.90 -0.03 20.77
N TYR A 85 1.62 1.12 20.16
CA TYR A 85 0.40 1.36 19.38
C TYR A 85 0.39 0.57 18.05
N SER A 86 1.55 0.07 17.60
CA SER A 86 1.70 -0.65 16.33
C SER A 86 1.27 -2.13 16.37
N ALA A 87 0.99 -2.66 17.56
CA ALA A 87 0.58 -4.06 17.74
C ALA A 87 -0.93 -4.30 17.64
N ARG A 88 -1.76 -3.24 17.65
CA ARG A 88 -3.22 -3.39 17.49
C ARG A 88 -3.53 -3.53 16.01
N THR A 89 -4.03 -4.69 15.62
CA THR A 89 -4.62 -4.85 14.29
C THR A 89 -5.85 -3.93 14.17
N ILE A 90 -6.26 -3.58 12.95
CA ILE A 90 -7.38 -2.65 12.69
C ILE A 90 -8.67 -3.07 13.42
N ASP A 91 -8.81 -4.38 13.69
CA ASP A 91 -9.94 -5.00 14.38
C ASP A 91 -9.88 -4.89 15.92
N GLU A 92 -8.72 -4.55 16.50
CA GLU A 92 -8.47 -4.55 17.95
C GLU A 92 -8.36 -3.13 18.57
N SER A 93 -8.46 -2.09 17.75
CA SER A 93 -8.55 -0.69 18.18
C SER A 93 -10.00 -0.21 18.17
N PRO A 94 -10.73 -0.20 19.31
CA PRO A 94 -12.10 0.32 19.42
C PRO A 94 -12.21 1.82 19.09
N ASP A 95 -11.07 2.51 19.08
CA ASP A 95 -10.85 3.93 18.86
C ASP A 95 -10.40 4.27 17.43
N GLY A 96 -10.21 3.27 16.56
CA GLY A 96 -10.12 3.51 15.11
C GLY A 96 -8.81 4.12 14.58
N GLU A 97 -7.84 4.43 15.45
CA GLU A 97 -6.58 5.06 15.04
C GLU A 97 -5.56 4.00 14.62
N SER A 98 -5.41 3.74 13.32
CA SER A 98 -4.33 2.88 12.80
C SER A 98 -3.83 3.42 11.47
N ILE A 99 -2.63 4.02 11.52
CA ILE A 99 -2.02 4.82 10.45
C ILE A 99 -1.01 4.01 9.63
N LEU A 100 -0.79 2.73 9.98
CA LEU A 100 0.12 1.80 9.30
C LEU A 100 -0.64 0.55 8.87
N ILE A 101 -0.58 0.22 7.58
CA ILE A 101 -1.35 -0.90 7.03
C ILE A 101 -0.47 -1.76 6.12
N ASN A 102 -0.39 -3.05 6.45
CA ASN A 102 0.37 -4.06 5.72
C ASN A 102 -0.47 -5.29 5.30
N ASN A 103 -1.75 -5.36 5.70
CA ASN A 103 -2.63 -6.52 5.45
C ASN A 103 -3.33 -6.47 4.07
N GLY A 104 -2.62 -6.05 3.02
CA GLY A 104 -3.17 -6.11 1.68
C GLY A 104 -3.19 -7.55 1.15
N LEU A 105 -4.15 -7.88 0.28
CA LEU A 105 -4.18 -9.17 -0.39
C LEU A 105 -3.24 -9.11 -1.60
N PRO A 106 -2.11 -9.84 -1.61
CA PRO A 106 -1.23 -9.88 -2.78
C PRO A 106 -1.99 -10.49 -3.96
N CYS A 107 -1.70 -9.99 -5.17
CA CYS A 107 -2.23 -10.62 -6.37
C CYS A 107 -1.83 -12.11 -6.41
N PRO A 108 -2.76 -12.99 -6.81
CA PRO A 108 -2.43 -14.40 -6.97
C PRO A 108 -1.30 -14.58 -7.98
N PHE A 109 -0.56 -15.69 -7.86
CA PHE A 109 0.59 -16.00 -8.71
C PHE A 109 0.25 -16.04 -10.22
N ALA A 110 -1.03 -16.20 -10.56
CA ALA A 110 -1.55 -16.07 -11.91
C ALA A 110 -2.60 -14.96 -11.97
N CYS A 111 -2.26 -13.85 -12.62
CA CYS A 111 -3.24 -12.86 -13.09
C CYS A 111 -3.69 -13.25 -14.51
N PRO A 112 -4.98 -13.05 -14.86
CA PRO A 112 -5.45 -13.20 -16.24
C PRO A 112 -4.65 -12.32 -17.21
N ASP A 113 -4.53 -12.73 -18.47
CA ASP A 113 -3.78 -11.98 -19.50
C ASP A 113 -4.38 -10.58 -19.79
N ASP A 114 -5.65 -10.35 -19.40
CA ASP A 114 -6.37 -9.07 -19.49
C ASP A 114 -6.37 -8.27 -18.18
N ASP A 115 -5.58 -8.69 -17.19
CA ASP A 115 -5.22 -7.87 -16.03
C ASP A 115 -4.38 -6.66 -16.47
N LEU A 116 -4.37 -5.61 -15.63
CA LEU A 116 -3.97 -4.24 -15.93
C LEU A 116 -2.79 -4.05 -16.89
#